data_AF-A0AAP0QEH7-F1
#
_entry.id   AF-A0AAP0QEH7-F1
#
_cell.length_a   1.000
_cell.length_b   1.000
_cell.length_c   1.000
_cell.angle_alpha   90.00
_cell.angle_beta   90.00
_cell.angle_gamma   90.00
#
_symmetry.space_group_name_H-M   'P 1'
#
loop_
_entity.id
_entity.type
_entity.pdbx_description
1 polymer ?
#
loop_
_entity_poly.entity_id
_entity_poly.type
_entity_poly.pdbx_seq_one_letter_code
_entity_poly.pdbx_strand_id
1 'polypeptide(L)'
;MRGLGRLLERGLSSHRQRPGFPKQNDAVVYASSRTLSYLSNPITSQNSTLLKSIPLSSSVQSGKWNLFRVQRRTMFIQTQPTPNPSSLMFYPGKPVMEVGSADFPNARAAMNSPLAKSLYGVDGITRVFFGSDFITVTKSEDTSWDLLKPEIFAAIMDFYSSGQPLFLDSETAAAKDTAINEDDSETVAMIKELLETRIRPAVQDDGGDIEYRGFDP
;
A
#
# COMPACT_ATOMS: atom_id res chain seq x y z
N MET A 1 -19.26 58.48 25.90
CA MET A 1 -19.18 57.49 27.00
C MET A 1 -20.23 56.42 26.74
N ARG A 2 -19.82 55.14 26.69
CA ARG A 2 -20.64 53.90 26.79
C ARG A 2 -21.64 53.70 25.63
N GLY A 3 -21.65 52.63 24.83
CA GLY A 3 -21.10 51.27 24.95
C GLY A 3 -22.25 50.26 24.78
N LEU A 4 -22.02 49.20 23.99
CA LEU A 4 -22.78 47.93 23.92
C LEU A 4 -24.18 48.04 23.26
N GLY A 5 -24.70 47.08 22.49
CA GLY A 5 -24.31 45.72 22.19
C GLY A 5 -25.37 45.08 21.26
N ARG A 6 -24.95 43.99 20.63
CA ARG A 6 -25.64 43.07 19.70
C ARG A 6 -27.10 42.73 20.07
N LEU A 7 -27.96 42.44 19.08
CA LEU A 7 -28.43 41.06 18.79
C LEU A 7 -29.36 40.98 17.57
N LEU A 8 -29.08 39.97 16.76
CA LEU A 8 -29.90 39.43 15.67
C LEU A 8 -31.09 38.64 16.25
N GLU A 9 -32.26 38.75 15.61
CA GLU A 9 -33.32 37.76 15.77
C GLU A 9 -33.74 37.20 14.40
N ARG A 10 -33.88 35.87 14.39
CA ARG A 10 -33.98 34.98 13.23
C ARG A 10 -35.41 34.94 12.69
N GLY A 11 -35.55 35.09 11.37
CA GLY A 11 -36.75 34.70 10.63
C GLY A 11 -36.79 33.19 10.41
N LEU A 12 -37.87 32.55 10.84
CA LEU A 12 -38.22 31.17 10.51
C LEU A 12 -39.04 31.16 9.22
N SER A 13 -38.53 30.53 8.16
CA SER A 13 -39.30 30.21 6.96
C SER A 13 -39.48 28.70 6.82
N SER A 14 -40.75 28.33 6.76
CA SER A 14 -41.27 27.01 6.42
C SER A 14 -41.13 26.72 4.92
N HIS A 15 -40.55 25.57 4.55
CA HIS A 15 -41.05 24.79 3.41
C HIS A 15 -40.43 23.39 3.39
N ARG A 16 -41.25 22.35 3.57
CA ARG A 16 -40.87 20.95 3.35
C ARG A 16 -41.93 20.32 2.46
N GLN A 17 -41.60 20.09 1.19
CA GLN A 17 -42.35 19.23 0.27
C GLN A 17 -41.50 18.00 -0.09
N ARG A 18 -42.17 16.85 -0.17
CA ARG A 18 -41.66 15.58 -0.71
C ARG A 18 -41.72 15.58 -2.24
N PRO A 19 -41.00 14.69 -2.93
CA PRO A 19 -41.71 13.56 -3.54
C PRO A 19 -40.93 12.22 -3.45
N GLY A 20 -41.59 11.11 -3.82
CA GLY A 20 -41.06 9.74 -3.68
C GLY A 20 -40.78 9.00 -5.01
N PHE A 21 -40.05 7.88 -4.84
CA PHE A 21 -39.90 6.63 -5.65
C PHE A 21 -39.38 6.75 -7.11
N PRO A 22 -38.75 5.71 -7.72
CA PRO A 22 -38.80 4.27 -7.39
C PRO A 22 -37.46 3.48 -7.42
N LYS A 23 -37.56 2.17 -7.13
CA LYS A 23 -36.56 1.10 -7.28
C LYS A 23 -36.33 0.72 -8.75
N GLN A 24 -35.20 0.03 -9.02
CA GLN A 24 -35.02 -1.16 -9.88
C GLN A 24 -33.79 -1.05 -10.78
N ASN A 25 -32.75 -1.87 -10.53
CA ASN A 25 -31.68 -2.13 -11.48
C ASN A 25 -31.65 -3.64 -11.76
N ASP A 26 -32.00 -3.98 -13.00
CA ASP A 26 -31.92 -5.30 -13.59
C ASP A 26 -30.46 -5.67 -13.89
N ALA A 27 -29.99 -6.80 -13.38
CA ALA A 27 -28.74 -7.41 -13.81
C ALA A 27 -29.05 -8.57 -14.76
N VAL A 28 -28.87 -8.32 -16.06
CA VAL A 28 -28.93 -9.33 -17.12
C VAL A 28 -27.56 -9.99 -17.23
N VAL A 29 -27.48 -11.28 -16.89
CA VAL A 29 -26.28 -12.12 -17.11
C VAL A 29 -26.53 -12.99 -18.33
N TYR A 30 -25.83 -12.69 -19.43
CA TYR A 30 -25.65 -13.58 -20.58
C TYR A 30 -24.24 -14.16 -20.53
N ALA A 31 -24.11 -15.47 -20.55
CA ALA A 31 -23.21 -16.17 -21.48
C ALA A 31 -23.32 -17.69 -21.29
N SER A 32 -23.67 -18.34 -22.39
CA SER A 32 -24.01 -19.74 -22.54
C SER A 32 -22.78 -20.64 -22.71
N SER A 33 -22.97 -21.87 -22.26
CA SER A 33 -22.15 -23.07 -22.37
C SER A 33 -21.56 -23.34 -23.76
N ARG A 34 -20.31 -23.83 -23.81
CA ARG A 34 -19.85 -24.74 -24.87
C ARG A 34 -18.90 -25.80 -24.30
N THR A 35 -19.45 -26.98 -24.09
CA THR A 35 -18.74 -28.26 -24.00
C THR A 35 -18.36 -28.72 -25.42
N LEU A 36 -17.14 -29.21 -25.62
CA LEU A 36 -16.78 -30.01 -26.79
C LEU A 36 -16.17 -31.33 -26.34
N SER A 37 -16.88 -32.38 -26.73
CA SER A 37 -16.61 -33.79 -26.53
C SER A 37 -16.00 -34.40 -27.79
N TYR A 38 -15.13 -35.40 -27.55
CA TYR A 38 -14.91 -36.61 -28.36
C TYR A 38 -14.27 -36.50 -29.75
N LEU A 39 -13.25 -37.36 -29.96
CA LEU A 39 -13.21 -38.55 -30.84
C LEU A 39 -11.71 -38.84 -31.10
N SER A 40 -11.10 -39.89 -30.51
CA SER A 40 -11.18 -41.33 -30.82
C SER A 40 -10.15 -41.79 -31.86
N ASN A 41 -9.68 -43.03 -31.66
CA ASN A 41 -9.24 -44.03 -32.66
C ASN A 41 -7.72 -44.33 -32.83
N PRO A 42 -7.35 -45.58 -33.23
CA PRO A 42 -6.74 -46.53 -32.28
C PRO A 42 -5.54 -47.37 -32.82
N ILE A 43 -4.84 -48.06 -31.90
CA ILE A 43 -4.40 -49.48 -31.87
C ILE A 43 -3.70 -50.16 -33.11
N THR A 44 -2.52 -50.77 -32.81
CA THR A 44 -2.00 -52.11 -33.22
C THR A 44 -0.92 -52.32 -34.32
N SER A 45 0.21 -52.87 -33.85
CA SER A 45 0.92 -54.13 -34.27
C SER A 45 2.13 -54.16 -35.22
N GLN A 46 3.23 -54.67 -34.63
CA GLN A 46 4.18 -55.73 -35.08
C GLN A 46 4.97 -55.55 -36.39
N ASN A 47 6.32 -55.57 -36.29
CA ASN A 47 7.16 -56.72 -36.67
C ASN A 47 8.67 -56.44 -36.60
N SER A 48 9.40 -57.55 -36.47
CA SER A 48 10.84 -57.75 -36.26
C SER A 48 11.75 -57.40 -37.45
N THR A 49 13.00 -57.02 -37.19
CA THR A 49 14.25 -57.73 -37.58
C THR A 49 15.50 -56.85 -37.40
N LEU A 50 16.60 -57.55 -37.11
CA LEU A 50 17.95 -57.10 -36.78
C LEU A 50 18.55 -56.10 -37.79
N LEU A 51 19.31 -55.12 -37.32
CA LEU A 51 20.70 -54.85 -37.76
C LEU A 51 21.41 -53.93 -36.75
N LYS A 52 22.68 -54.26 -36.50
CA LYS A 52 23.60 -53.62 -35.57
C LYS A 52 23.97 -52.19 -35.99
N SER A 53 24.31 -51.41 -34.96
CA SER A 53 25.42 -50.44 -34.86
C SER A 53 25.12 -48.93 -34.94
N ILE A 54 25.82 -48.23 -34.05
CA ILE A 54 26.05 -46.78 -33.87
C ILE A 54 25.09 -46.06 -32.90
N PRO A 55 25.48 -45.80 -31.64
CA PRO A 55 24.82 -44.77 -30.83
C PRO A 55 25.41 -43.40 -31.19
N LEU A 56 24.70 -42.65 -32.03
CA LEU A 56 24.89 -41.20 -32.11
C LEU A 56 24.06 -40.58 -30.98
N SER A 57 24.73 -40.26 -29.87
CA SER A 57 24.12 -39.53 -28.75
C SER A 57 23.68 -38.14 -29.23
N SER A 58 22.40 -38.02 -29.59
CA SER A 58 21.73 -36.73 -29.71
C SER A 58 20.87 -36.55 -28.47
N SER A 59 21.45 -35.87 -27.49
CA SER A 59 20.70 -35.30 -26.37
C SER A 59 19.76 -34.22 -26.91
N VAL A 60 18.61 -34.63 -27.43
CA VAL A 60 17.49 -33.73 -27.66
C VAL A 60 16.92 -33.41 -26.29
N GLN A 61 17.44 -32.33 -25.74
CA GLN A 61 16.95 -31.75 -24.51
C GLN A 61 15.51 -31.35 -24.76
N SER A 62 14.58 -32.18 -24.28
CA SER A 62 13.16 -31.86 -24.20
C SER A 62 13.04 -30.57 -23.40
N GLY A 63 12.95 -29.46 -24.14
CA GLY A 63 12.68 -28.15 -23.61
C GLY A 63 11.37 -28.28 -22.87
N LYS A 64 11.47 -28.35 -21.54
CA LYS A 64 10.35 -28.10 -20.65
C LYS A 64 9.90 -26.70 -21.00
N TRP A 65 8.87 -26.60 -21.84
CA TRP A 65 8.11 -25.38 -21.99
C TRP A 65 7.52 -25.12 -20.61
N ASN A 66 8.25 -24.37 -19.80
CA ASN A 66 7.65 -23.64 -18.71
C ASN A 66 6.64 -22.74 -19.39
N LEU A 67 5.41 -23.24 -19.51
CA LEU A 67 4.23 -22.44 -19.73
C LEU A 67 4.42 -21.26 -18.77
N PHE A 68 4.63 -20.08 -19.35
CA PHE A 68 4.63 -18.84 -18.61
C PHE A 68 3.31 -18.80 -17.87
N ARG A 69 3.31 -19.28 -16.62
CA ARG A 69 2.27 -19.00 -15.66
C ARG A 69 2.44 -17.52 -15.44
N VAL A 70 1.78 -16.71 -16.27
CA VAL A 70 1.56 -15.30 -16.01
C VAL A 70 0.82 -15.30 -14.69
N GLN A 71 1.59 -15.21 -13.61
CA GLN A 71 1.08 -15.12 -12.28
C GLN A 71 0.33 -13.79 -12.29
N ARG A 72 -0.99 -13.85 -12.40
CA ARG A 72 -1.83 -12.66 -12.23
C ARG A 72 -1.55 -12.14 -10.83
N ARG A 73 -0.69 -11.13 -10.75
CA ARG A 73 -0.39 -10.42 -9.51
C ARG A 73 -1.49 -9.39 -9.33
N THR A 74 -2.59 -9.80 -8.72
CA THR A 74 -3.61 -8.84 -8.28
C THR A 74 -3.24 -8.38 -6.87
N MET A 75 -2.31 -7.42 -6.77
CA MET A 75 -2.18 -6.62 -5.56
C MET A 75 -3.30 -5.57 -5.60
N PHE A 76 -4.07 -5.45 -4.52
CA PHE A 76 -5.13 -4.46 -4.40
C PHE A 76 -4.75 -3.47 -3.30
N ILE A 77 -4.45 -2.24 -3.70
CA ILE A 77 -4.08 -1.16 -2.79
C ILE A 77 -5.34 -0.38 -2.47
N GLN A 78 -5.70 -0.29 -1.19
CA GLN A 78 -6.80 0.55 -0.72
C GLN A 78 -6.27 1.93 -0.33
N THR A 79 -7.11 2.96 -0.42
CA THR A 79 -6.76 4.30 0.05
C THR A 79 -7.72 4.77 1.12
N GLN A 80 -7.21 5.45 2.15
CA GLN A 80 -8.03 6.11 3.16
C GLN A 80 -7.62 7.58 3.30
N PRO A 81 -8.59 8.51 3.39
CA PRO A 81 -8.30 9.91 3.65
C PRO A 81 -7.80 10.10 5.09
N THR A 82 -6.95 11.11 5.27
CA THR A 82 -6.52 11.58 6.59
C THR A 82 -7.23 12.90 6.93
N PRO A 83 -7.20 13.36 8.19
CA PRO A 83 -7.63 14.73 8.55
C PRO A 83 -6.90 15.82 7.76
N ASN A 84 -5.64 15.57 7.37
CA ASN A 84 -4.86 16.44 6.49
C ASN A 84 -5.20 16.21 5.00
N PRO A 85 -5.77 17.20 4.28
CA PRO A 85 -6.18 17.04 2.88
C PRO A 85 -5.00 16.83 1.91
N SER A 86 -3.79 17.22 2.32
CA SER A 86 -2.56 17.02 1.56
C SER A 86 -1.95 15.65 1.77
N SER A 87 -2.47 14.84 2.71
CA SER A 87 -1.98 13.50 3.02
C SER A 87 -3.02 12.42 2.70
N LEU A 88 -2.57 11.31 2.13
CA LEU A 88 -3.41 10.15 1.82
C LEU A 88 -2.70 8.86 2.21
N MET A 89 -3.43 7.96 2.89
CA MET A 89 -2.92 6.65 3.30
C MET A 89 -3.22 5.61 2.22
N PHE A 90 -2.23 4.76 1.94
CA PHE A 90 -2.26 3.66 0.99
C PHE A 90 -2.00 2.34 1.72
N TYR A 91 -2.93 1.42 1.65
CA TYR A 91 -2.89 0.10 2.29
C TYR A 91 -2.65 -0.98 1.23
N PRO A 92 -1.42 -1.49 1.07
CA PRO A 92 -1.09 -2.51 0.07
C PRO A 92 -1.66 -3.90 0.38
N GLY A 93 -2.30 -4.09 1.54
CA GLY A 93 -2.78 -5.40 2.01
C GLY A 93 -1.67 -6.34 2.46
N LYS A 94 -0.48 -5.79 2.72
CA LYS A 94 0.70 -6.47 3.28
C LYS A 94 1.32 -5.56 4.34
N PRO A 95 1.99 -6.12 5.35
CA PRO A 95 2.79 -5.31 6.27
C PRO A 95 3.84 -4.51 5.49
N VAL A 96 3.99 -3.24 5.86
CA VAL A 96 4.99 -2.32 5.34
C VAL A 96 6.17 -2.34 6.33
N MET A 97 5.95 -1.90 7.57
CA MET A 97 6.93 -2.01 8.65
C MET A 97 6.59 -3.19 9.58
N GLU A 98 7.58 -4.02 9.89
CA GLU A 98 7.40 -5.08 10.90
C GLU A 98 7.37 -4.53 12.33
N VAL A 99 8.17 -3.51 12.59
CA VAL A 99 8.30 -2.86 13.90
C VAL A 99 8.47 -1.36 13.70
N GLY A 100 7.77 -0.59 14.52
CA GLY A 100 7.84 0.88 14.53
C GLY A 100 7.36 1.50 13.22
N SER A 101 7.89 2.68 12.93
CA SER A 101 7.57 3.50 11.77
C SER A 101 8.83 4.12 11.20
N ALA A 102 8.72 4.66 9.98
CA ALA A 102 9.79 5.39 9.33
C ALA A 102 9.25 6.62 8.61
N ASP A 103 9.87 7.76 8.87
CA ASP A 103 9.50 9.04 8.28
C ASP A 103 10.56 9.55 7.30
N PHE A 104 10.09 10.01 6.14
CA PHE A 104 10.93 10.55 5.07
C PHE A 104 10.46 11.96 4.72
N PRO A 105 10.96 12.99 5.43
CA PRO A 105 10.53 14.39 5.23
C PRO A 105 11.13 15.05 3.99
N ASN A 106 12.09 14.41 3.32
CA ASN A 106 12.65 14.89 2.06
C ASN A 106 13.24 13.72 1.23
N ALA A 107 13.52 14.01 -0.05
CA ALA A 107 14.07 13.02 -0.98
C ALA A 107 15.42 12.43 -0.54
N ARG A 108 16.24 13.18 0.22
CA ARG A 108 17.54 12.69 0.71
C ARG A 108 17.34 11.60 1.76
N ALA A 109 16.41 11.78 2.69
CA ALA A 109 16.05 10.75 3.69
C ALA A 109 15.50 9.48 3.01
N ALA A 110 14.74 9.65 1.93
CA ALA A 110 14.14 8.54 1.18
C ALA A 110 15.16 7.63 0.47
N MET A 111 16.40 8.07 0.26
CA MET A 111 17.42 7.32 -0.48
C MET A 111 17.75 5.95 0.13
N ASN A 112 17.52 5.78 1.43
CA ASN A 112 17.77 4.53 2.13
C ASN A 112 16.63 3.50 1.99
N SER A 113 15.50 3.88 1.41
CA SER A 113 14.40 2.96 1.11
C SER A 113 14.12 2.94 -0.38
N PRO A 114 14.24 1.79 -1.08
CA PRO A 114 13.91 1.70 -2.50
C PRO A 114 12.45 2.12 -2.80
N LEU A 115 11.52 1.77 -1.91
CA LEU A 115 10.12 2.19 -2.03
C LEU A 115 9.97 3.70 -1.85
N ALA A 116 10.53 4.28 -0.78
CA ALA A 116 10.40 5.72 -0.53
C ALA A 116 11.06 6.53 -1.65
N LYS A 117 12.23 6.08 -2.13
CA LYS A 117 12.92 6.68 -3.27
C LYS A 117 12.08 6.63 -4.54
N SER A 118 11.41 5.50 -4.82
CA SER A 118 10.51 5.38 -5.97
C SER A 118 9.32 6.34 -5.87
N LEU A 119 8.74 6.48 -4.67
CA LEU A 119 7.64 7.43 -4.42
C LEU A 119 8.11 8.86 -4.62
N TYR A 120 9.24 9.25 -4.04
CA TYR A 120 9.82 10.58 -4.27
C TYR A 120 10.21 10.88 -5.72
N GLY A 121 10.28 9.87 -6.59
CA GLY A 121 10.44 10.05 -8.03
C GLY A 121 9.19 10.58 -8.74
N VAL A 122 8.02 10.48 -8.09
CA VAL A 122 6.75 11.04 -8.57
C VAL A 122 6.69 12.53 -8.25
N ASP A 123 6.46 13.36 -9.27
CA ASP A 123 6.45 14.81 -9.11
C ASP A 123 5.28 15.28 -8.23
N GLY A 124 5.56 16.22 -7.33
CA GLY A 124 4.59 16.74 -6.36
C GLY A 124 4.48 15.97 -5.05
N ILE A 125 5.26 14.91 -4.81
CA ILE A 125 5.36 14.27 -3.48
C ILE A 125 6.34 15.05 -2.60
N THR A 126 5.91 15.42 -1.40
CA THR A 126 6.68 16.25 -0.45
C THR A 126 7.13 15.48 0.79
N ARG A 127 6.38 14.44 1.19
CA ARG A 127 6.70 13.58 2.33
C ARG A 127 6.17 12.17 2.12
N VAL A 128 6.90 11.19 2.63
CA VAL A 128 6.48 9.79 2.67
C VAL A 128 6.66 9.29 4.09
N PHE A 129 5.69 8.54 4.58
CA PHE A 129 5.72 7.94 5.91
C PHE A 129 5.28 6.48 5.83
N PHE A 130 6.00 5.59 6.51
CA PHE A 130 5.67 4.17 6.61
C PHE A 130 5.17 3.85 8.01
N GLY A 131 3.92 3.42 8.08
CA GLY A 131 3.35 2.77 9.26
C GLY A 131 3.49 1.25 9.19
N SER A 132 2.78 0.55 10.07
CA SER A 132 2.81 -0.91 10.15
C SER A 132 2.25 -1.58 8.89
N ASP A 133 1.07 -1.18 8.42
CA ASP A 133 0.36 -1.76 7.28
C ASP A 133 -0.02 -0.76 6.18
N PHE A 134 0.43 0.49 6.32
CA PHE A 134 0.12 1.58 5.40
C PHE A 134 1.34 2.43 5.05
N ILE A 135 1.20 3.13 3.93
CA ILE A 135 2.13 4.16 3.45
C ILE A 135 1.33 5.45 3.36
N THR A 136 1.76 6.50 4.04
CA THR A 136 1.19 7.83 3.86
C THR A 136 2.06 8.62 2.90
N VAL A 137 1.42 9.24 1.92
CA VAL A 137 2.06 10.18 1.00
C VAL A 137 1.47 11.55 1.27
N THR A 138 2.32 12.56 1.41
CA THR A 138 1.90 13.96 1.41
C THR A 138 2.30 14.59 0.08
N LYS A 139 1.37 15.32 -0.52
CA LYS A 139 1.57 16.05 -1.78
C LYS A 139 1.80 17.54 -1.56
N SER A 140 2.32 18.22 -2.58
CA SER A 140 2.31 19.67 -2.68
C SER A 140 0.87 20.20 -2.89
N GLU A 141 0.67 21.48 -2.61
CA GLU A 141 -0.65 22.13 -2.79
C GLU A 141 -1.04 22.21 -4.28
N ASP A 142 -0.06 22.33 -5.17
CA ASP A 142 -0.26 22.54 -6.61
C ASP A 142 -0.65 21.28 -7.40
N THR A 143 -0.48 20.09 -6.82
CA THR A 143 -0.70 18.81 -7.53
C THR A 143 -2.02 18.16 -7.11
N SER A 144 -2.74 17.51 -8.03
CA SER A 144 -4.00 16.81 -7.73
C SER A 144 -3.79 15.32 -7.44
N TRP A 145 -4.63 14.76 -6.57
CA TRP A 145 -4.60 13.32 -6.26
C TRP A 145 -4.95 12.43 -7.45
N ASP A 146 -5.70 12.94 -8.43
CA ASP A 146 -6.11 12.18 -9.62
C ASP A 146 -4.92 11.83 -10.53
N LEU A 147 -3.89 12.68 -10.54
CA LEU A 147 -2.64 12.45 -11.26
C LEU A 147 -1.67 11.57 -10.45
N LEU A 148 -1.59 11.81 -9.14
CA LEU A 148 -0.65 11.11 -8.26
C LEU A 148 -1.02 9.65 -8.02
N LYS A 149 -2.30 9.33 -7.85
CA LYS A 149 -2.75 7.98 -7.48
C LYS A 149 -2.26 6.90 -8.44
N PRO A 150 -2.44 7.02 -9.78
CA PRO A 150 -1.91 6.03 -10.73
C PRO A 150 -0.41 5.79 -10.58
N GLU A 151 0.39 6.85 -10.42
CA GLU A 151 1.85 6.74 -10.29
C GLU A 151 2.27 6.11 -8.96
N ILE A 152 1.63 6.50 -7.84
CA ILE A 152 1.88 5.91 -6.52
C ILE A 152 1.52 4.42 -6.52
N PHE A 153 0.36 4.05 -7.12
CA PHE A 153 -0.02 2.65 -7.23
C PHE A 153 1.00 1.85 -8.03
N ALA A 154 1.48 2.39 -9.16
CA ALA A 154 2.52 1.74 -9.95
C ALA A 154 3.81 1.53 -9.14
N ALA A 155 4.30 2.57 -8.46
CA ALA A 155 5.51 2.49 -7.62
C ALA A 155 5.40 1.43 -6.52
N ILE A 156 4.27 1.38 -5.80
CA ILE A 156 4.03 0.40 -4.73
C ILE A 156 3.96 -1.02 -5.33
N MET A 157 3.20 -1.21 -6.41
CA MET A 157 3.06 -2.52 -7.05
C MET A 157 4.39 -3.04 -7.60
N ASP A 158 5.19 -2.18 -8.20
CA ASP A 158 6.50 -2.52 -8.75
C ASP A 158 7.48 -2.90 -7.65
N PHE A 159 7.53 -2.14 -6.54
CA PHE A 159 8.35 -2.47 -5.38
C PHE A 159 8.02 -3.86 -4.84
N TYR A 160 6.74 -4.14 -4.52
CA TYR A 160 6.34 -5.44 -3.98
C TYR A 160 6.47 -6.58 -5.01
N SER A 161 6.45 -6.27 -6.31
CA SER A 161 6.69 -7.23 -7.39
C SER A 161 8.16 -7.54 -7.61
N SER A 162 9.05 -6.59 -7.31
CA SER A 162 10.49 -6.74 -7.44
C SER A 162 11.11 -7.58 -6.33
N GLY A 163 10.48 -7.61 -5.15
CA GLY A 163 11.02 -8.31 -3.97
C GLY A 163 12.25 -7.62 -3.36
N GLN A 164 12.49 -6.35 -3.68
CA GLN A 164 13.54 -5.56 -3.05
C GLN A 164 13.30 -5.39 -1.55
N PRO A 165 14.36 -5.25 -0.74
CA PRO A 165 14.22 -4.95 0.67
C PRO A 165 13.64 -3.54 0.86
N LEU A 166 12.88 -3.32 1.94
CA LEU A 166 12.30 -2.02 2.24
C LEU A 166 13.36 -0.97 2.57
N PHE A 167 14.47 -1.38 3.19
CA PHE A 167 15.63 -0.55 3.52
C PHE A 167 16.90 -1.18 2.94
N LEU A 168 17.83 -0.34 2.47
CA LEU A 168 19.14 -0.78 2.00
C LEU A 168 20.07 -1.10 3.18
N ASP A 169 19.98 -0.30 4.24
CA ASP A 169 20.75 -0.49 5.46
C ASP A 169 19.92 -1.19 6.54
N SER A 170 20.37 -2.37 6.98
CA SER A 170 19.65 -3.23 7.95
C SER A 170 19.44 -2.59 9.32
N GLU A 171 20.22 -1.57 9.67
CA GLU A 171 20.18 -0.91 10.97
C GLU A 171 19.11 0.19 11.05
N THR A 172 18.50 0.54 9.92
CA THR A 172 17.50 1.63 9.82
C THR A 172 16.08 1.18 10.11
N ALA A 173 15.90 -0.10 10.45
CA ALA A 173 14.60 -0.66 10.79
C ALA A 173 14.18 -0.23 12.21
N ALA A 174 13.12 0.58 12.25
CA ALA A 174 12.37 1.05 13.41
C ALA A 174 12.96 2.26 14.17
N ALA A 175 12.14 3.31 14.31
CA ALA A 175 12.32 4.30 15.37
C ALA A 175 12.24 3.59 16.74
N LYS A 176 13.37 3.53 17.45
CA LYS A 176 13.51 2.95 18.80
C LYS A 176 13.58 4.02 19.90
N ASP A 177 13.20 5.24 19.58
CA ASP A 177 13.39 6.44 20.42
C ASP A 177 12.61 6.37 21.75
N THR A 178 11.54 5.59 21.80
CA THR A 178 10.68 5.38 22.97
C THR A 178 10.88 4.04 23.67
N ALA A 179 11.91 3.26 23.30
CA ALA A 179 12.27 2.08 24.06
C ALA A 179 12.57 2.47 25.52
N ILE A 180 11.90 1.79 26.46
CA ILE A 180 12.13 1.98 27.89
C ILE A 180 13.41 1.23 28.27
N ASN A 181 14.39 1.96 28.79
CA ASN A 181 15.67 1.44 29.23
C ASN A 181 15.74 1.42 30.77
N GLU A 182 16.63 0.61 31.33
CA GLU A 182 16.83 0.50 32.78
C GLU A 182 17.30 1.81 33.42
N ASP A 183 18.00 2.66 32.65
CA ASP A 183 18.50 3.96 33.09
C ASP A 183 17.45 5.08 33.03
N ASP A 184 16.25 4.83 32.46
CA ASP A 184 15.20 5.83 32.39
C ASP A 184 14.59 6.08 33.78
N SER A 185 14.36 7.35 34.12
CA SER A 185 13.56 7.69 35.31
C SER A 185 12.11 7.22 35.15
N GLU A 186 11.41 7.00 36.27
CA GLU A 186 9.98 6.64 36.28
C GLU A 186 9.13 7.60 35.43
N THR A 187 9.42 8.92 35.52
CA THR A 187 8.74 9.94 34.73
C THR A 187 9.03 9.78 33.24
N VAL A 188 10.28 9.52 32.84
CA VAL A 188 10.65 9.33 31.43
C VAL A 188 10.02 8.06 30.87
N ALA A 189 10.00 6.97 31.65
CA ALA A 189 9.33 5.72 31.26
C ALA A 189 7.83 5.96 31.02
N MET A 190 7.16 6.71 31.91
CA MET A 190 5.75 7.07 31.75
C MET A 190 5.50 7.96 30.53
N ILE A 191 6.39 8.92 30.25
CA ILE A 191 6.31 9.77 29.04
C ILE A 191 6.42 8.89 27.79
N LYS A 192 7.42 8.00 27.73
CA LYS A 192 7.62 7.08 26.60
C LYS A 192 6.40 6.18 26.39
N GLU A 193 5.81 5.64 27.46
CA GLU A 193 4.58 4.84 27.38
C GLU A 193 3.40 5.65 26.82
N LEU A 194 3.19 6.89 27.30
CA LEU A 194 2.10 7.75 26.80
C LEU A 194 2.30 8.15 25.33
N LEU A 195 3.55 8.36 24.91
CA LEU A 195 3.88 8.63 23.52
C LEU A 195 3.47 7.44 22.65
N GLU A 196 3.87 6.23 23.00
CA GLU A 196 3.53 5.02 22.22
C GLU A 196 2.05 4.67 22.23
N THR A 197 1.40 4.79 23.39
CA THR A 197 0.02 4.27 23.56
C THR A 197 -1.06 5.26 23.14
N ARG A 198 -0.78 6.58 23.15
CA ARG A 198 -1.81 7.60 22.89
C ARG A 198 -1.43 8.65 21.85
N ILE A 199 -0.21 9.16 21.88
CA ILE A 199 0.16 10.31 21.04
C ILE A 199 0.54 9.84 19.63
N ARG A 200 1.44 8.85 19.52
CA ARG A 200 1.91 8.32 18.24
C ARG A 200 0.77 7.80 17.37
N PRO A 201 -0.21 7.00 17.87
CA PRO A 201 -1.34 6.57 17.05
C PRO A 201 -2.13 7.75 16.45
N ALA A 202 -2.39 8.79 17.26
CA ALA A 202 -3.14 9.96 16.80
C ALA A 202 -2.37 10.79 15.75
N VAL A 203 -1.04 10.85 15.83
CA VAL A 203 -0.20 11.55 14.85
C VAL A 203 -0.06 10.73 13.56
N GLN A 204 0.00 9.41 13.67
CA GLN A 204 0.08 8.50 12.53
C GLN A 204 -1.21 8.50 11.69
N ASP A 205 -2.37 8.70 12.32
CA ASP A 205 -3.66 8.91 11.62
C ASP A 205 -3.65 10.17 10.73
N ASP A 206 -2.77 11.14 10.99
CA ASP A 206 -2.54 12.32 10.14
C ASP A 206 -1.42 12.12 9.11
N GLY A 207 -0.75 10.96 9.15
CA GLY A 207 0.36 10.63 8.26
C GLY A 207 1.74 11.07 8.74
N GLY A 208 1.89 11.39 10.02
CA GLY A 208 3.15 11.83 10.60
C GLY A 208 3.73 10.85 11.62
N ASP A 209 4.85 11.25 12.21
CA ASP A 209 5.47 10.56 13.35
C ASP A 209 6.03 11.56 14.36
N ILE A 210 6.37 11.07 15.55
CA ILE A 210 7.00 11.84 16.62
C ILE A 210 8.34 11.22 17.02
N GLU A 211 9.26 12.07 17.47
CA GLU A 211 10.57 11.68 17.99
C GLU A 211 10.74 12.23 19.41
N TYR A 212 11.04 11.36 20.37
CA TYR A 212 11.36 11.75 21.74
C TYR A 212 12.77 12.37 21.81
N ARG A 213 12.86 13.62 22.28
CA ARG A 213 14.11 14.40 22.35
C ARG A 213 14.74 14.50 23.74
N GLY A 214 14.03 14.04 24.78
CA GLY A 214 14.46 14.16 26.17
C GLY A 214 13.45 14.94 27.03
N PHE A 215 13.69 14.93 28.35
CA PHE A 215 12.85 15.57 29.35
C PHE A 215 13.77 16.27 30.37
N ASP A 216 13.53 17.56 30.62
CA ASP A 216 14.19 18.37 31.65
C ASP A 216 13.11 18.85 32.65
N PRO A 217 13.18 18.43 33.92
CA PRO A 217 12.12 18.63 34.91
C PRO A 217 11.98 20.07 35.45
#